data_AF-A0A928BU06-F1
#
_entry.id   AF-A0A928BU06-F1
#
_cell.length_a   1.000
_cell.length_b   1.000
_cell.length_c   1.000
_cell.angle_alpha   90.00
_cell.angle_beta   90.00
_cell.angle_gamma   90.00
#
_symmetry.space_group_name_H-M   'P 1'
#
loop_
_entity.id
_entity.type
_entity.pdbx_description
1 polymer ?
#
loop_
_entity_poly.entity_id
_entity_poly.type
_entity_poly.pdbx_seq_one_letter_code
_entity_poly.pdbx_strand_id
1 'polypeptide(L)'
;MKVLTSIKAYVLRMWSSVYFKYAVVCVVGILLVGFLDDNSLWNHFKNLQHIEELSREKEKYNADYQRDQAQIKELNKNPKAMEKIARERYYMKADDEDIFVLSDDEREAKPLETNEKVE
;
A
#
# COMPACT_ATOMS: atom_id res chain seq x y z
N MET A 1 -7.71 2.10 -56.46
CA MET A 1 -7.02 3.39 -56.73
C MET A 1 -7.94 4.61 -56.81
N LYS A 2 -9.14 4.52 -57.44
CA LYS A 2 -10.04 5.69 -57.61
C LYS A 2 -10.56 6.29 -56.29
N VAL A 3 -10.83 5.46 -55.28
CA VAL A 3 -11.27 5.95 -53.95
C VAL A 3 -10.24 6.85 -53.26
N LEU A 4 -8.95 6.56 -53.43
CA LEU A 4 -7.87 7.34 -52.82
C LEU A 4 -7.73 8.72 -53.49
N THR A 5 -7.92 8.77 -54.81
CA THR A 5 -7.92 10.03 -55.57
C THR A 5 -9.15 10.88 -55.27
N SER A 6 -10.32 10.25 -55.08
CA SER A 6 -11.55 10.95 -54.67
C SER A 6 -11.43 11.54 -53.27
N ILE A 7 -10.84 10.79 -52.32
CA ILE A 7 -10.57 11.27 -50.96
C ILE A 7 -9.56 12.43 -51.00
N LYS A 8 -8.45 12.30 -51.74
CA LYS A 8 -7.48 13.40 -51.91
C LYS A 8 -8.11 14.66 -52.49
N ALA A 9 -8.97 14.53 -53.50
CA ALA A 9 -9.66 15.67 -54.10
C ALA A 9 -10.62 16.36 -53.12
N TYR A 10 -11.32 15.58 -52.30
CA TYR A 10 -12.19 16.11 -51.26
C TYR A 10 -11.39 16.84 -50.16
N VAL A 11 -10.27 16.25 -49.74
CA VAL A 11 -9.35 16.84 -48.76
C VAL A 11 -8.72 18.14 -49.31
N LEU A 12 -8.29 18.18 -50.57
CA LEU A 12 -7.75 19.40 -51.19
C LEU A 12 -8.79 20.53 -51.28
N ARG A 13 -10.04 20.20 -51.65
CA ARG A 13 -11.14 21.17 -51.75
C ARG A 13 -11.57 21.70 -50.38
N MET A 14 -11.44 20.87 -49.35
CA MET A 14 -11.72 21.23 -47.97
C MET A 14 -10.56 22.04 -47.36
N TRP A 15 -9.31 21.75 -47.72
CA TRP A 15 -8.11 22.47 -47.27
C TRP A 15 -8.06 23.92 -47.78
N SER A 16 -8.54 24.21 -48.99
CA SER A 16 -8.57 25.58 -49.53
C SER A 16 -9.67 26.47 -48.90
N SER A 17 -10.52 25.91 -48.04
CA SER A 17 -11.61 26.65 -47.39
C SER A 17 -11.11 27.36 -46.13
N VAL A 18 -11.50 28.63 -45.96
CA VAL A 18 -11.09 29.45 -44.80
C VAL A 18 -11.54 28.82 -43.47
N TYR A 19 -12.68 28.11 -43.49
CA TYR A 19 -13.24 27.41 -42.34
C TYR A 19 -12.37 26.25 -41.83
N PHE A 20 -11.56 25.62 -42.69
CA PHE A 20 -10.69 24.51 -42.29
C PHE A 20 -9.57 25.00 -41.36
N LYS A 21 -9.05 26.21 -41.58
CA LYS A 21 -8.02 26.81 -40.71
C LYS A 21 -8.54 26.99 -39.28
N TYR A 22 -9.76 27.52 -39.15
CA TYR A 22 -10.41 27.68 -37.85
C TYR A 22 -10.78 26.32 -37.22
N ALA A 23 -11.28 25.37 -38.02
CA ALA A 23 -11.60 24.03 -37.54
C ALA A 23 -10.36 23.29 -37.01
N VAL A 24 -9.21 23.39 -37.70
CA VAL A 24 -7.95 22.81 -37.24
C VAL A 24 -7.50 23.46 -35.93
N VAL A 25 -7.54 24.79 -35.82
CA VAL A 25 -7.18 25.50 -34.58
C VAL A 25 -8.13 25.12 -33.43
N CYS A 26 -9.43 25.00 -33.69
CA CYS A 26 -10.39 24.54 -32.68
C CYS A 26 -10.14 23.09 -32.25
N VAL A 27 -9.88 22.18 -33.19
CA VAL A 27 -9.57 20.77 -32.88
C VAL A 27 -8.27 20.67 -32.09
N VAL A 28 -7.23 21.41 -32.49
CA VAL A 28 -5.97 21.48 -31.75
C VAL A 28 -6.19 22.09 -30.37
N GLY A 29 -6.99 23.15 -30.24
CA GLY A 29 -7.34 23.74 -28.94
C GLY A 29 -8.08 22.78 -28.02
N ILE A 30 -9.04 22.01 -28.56
CA ILE A 30 -9.77 20.98 -27.81
C ILE A 30 -8.83 19.84 -27.41
N LEU A 31 -7.90 19.42 -28.27
CA LEU A 31 -6.90 18.41 -27.93
C LEU A 31 -5.89 18.94 -26.90
N LEU A 32 -5.51 20.21 -26.97
CA LEU A 32 -4.62 20.81 -25.98
C LEU A 32 -5.28 20.87 -24.61
N VAL A 33 -6.47 21.45 -24.52
CA VAL A 33 -7.20 21.61 -23.25
C VAL A 33 -7.76 20.27 -22.73
N GLY A 34 -8.14 19.35 -23.62
CA GLY A 34 -8.80 18.10 -23.26
C GLY A 34 -7.86 16.90 -23.09
N PHE A 35 -6.69 16.90 -23.74
CA PHE A 35 -5.76 15.76 -23.74
C PHE A 35 -4.34 16.11 -23.27
N LEU A 36 -3.86 17.33 -23.52
CA LEU A 36 -2.50 17.73 -23.16
C LEU A 36 -2.42 18.39 -21.78
N ASP A 37 -3.47 19.12 -21.39
CA ASP A 37 -3.62 19.67 -20.05
C ASP A 37 -4.23 18.60 -19.14
N ASP A 38 -3.91 18.63 -17.84
CA ASP A 38 -4.04 17.53 -16.86
C ASP A 38 -5.42 16.87 -16.66
N ASN A 39 -6.45 17.26 -17.42
CA ASN A 39 -7.81 16.74 -17.37
C ASN A 39 -8.02 15.43 -18.16
N SER A 40 -6.96 14.65 -18.38
CA SER A 40 -7.08 13.32 -18.96
C SER A 40 -8.08 12.49 -18.15
N LEU A 41 -9.14 12.00 -18.80
CA LEU A 41 -10.08 11.02 -18.21
C LEU A 41 -9.35 9.82 -17.59
N TRP A 42 -8.14 9.54 -18.10
CA TRP A 42 -7.23 8.54 -17.57
C TRP A 42 -6.73 8.85 -16.15
N ASN A 43 -6.39 10.11 -15.86
CA ASN A 43 -5.99 10.54 -14.53
C ASN A 43 -7.17 10.50 -13.56
N HIS A 44 -8.36 10.88 -14.01
CA HIS A 44 -9.57 10.75 -13.21
C HIS A 44 -9.84 9.28 -12.84
N PHE A 45 -9.72 8.35 -13.79
CA PHE A 45 -9.91 6.92 -13.53
C PHE A 45 -8.86 6.36 -12.56
N LYS A 46 -7.59 6.73 -12.72
CA LYS A 46 -6.51 6.37 -11.77
C LYS A 46 -6.77 6.91 -10.37
N ASN A 47 -7.23 8.15 -10.26
CA ASN A 47 -7.55 8.77 -8.97
C ASN A 47 -8.71 8.07 -8.28
N LEU A 48 -9.74 7.62 -9.03
CA LEU A 48 -10.82 6.82 -8.45
C LEU A 48 -10.33 5.48 -7.90
N GLN A 49 -9.41 4.80 -8.60
CA GLN A 49 -8.82 3.56 -8.11
C GLN A 49 -7.98 3.78 -6.85
N HIS A 50 -7.17 4.84 -6.81
CA HIS A 50 -6.40 5.18 -5.60
C HIS A 50 -7.32 5.50 -4.41
N ILE A 51 -8.46 6.16 -4.62
CA ILE A 51 -9.42 6.42 -3.53
C ILE A 51 -9.97 5.12 -2.96
N GLU A 52 -10.31 4.15 -3.81
CA GLU A 52 -10.81 2.85 -3.37
C GLU A 52 -9.73 2.06 -2.61
N GLU A 53 -8.49 2.06 -3.11
CA GLU A 53 -7.36 1.40 -2.48
C GLU A 53 -7.05 1.97 -1.09
N LEU A 54 -6.95 3.31 -0.97
CA LEU A 54 -6.73 3.98 0.31
C LEU A 54 -7.88 3.74 1.30
N SER A 55 -9.12 3.69 0.82
CA SER A 55 -10.28 3.39 1.67
C SER A 55 -10.25 1.96 2.19
N ARG A 56 -9.90 0.98 1.34
CA ARG A 56 -9.76 -0.43 1.75
C ARG A 56 -8.61 -0.61 2.74
N GLU A 57 -7.49 0.08 2.53
CA GLU A 57 -6.36 0.06 3.46
C GLU A 57 -6.76 0.63 4.82
N LYS A 58 -7.46 1.76 4.84
CA LYS A 58 -7.99 2.36 6.07
C LYS A 58 -8.96 1.42 6.80
N GLU A 59 -9.85 0.76 6.07
CA GLU A 59 -10.82 -0.17 6.65
C GLU A 59 -10.14 -1.41 7.25
N LYS A 60 -9.12 -1.95 6.56
CA LYS A 60 -8.30 -3.05 7.07
C LYS A 60 -7.58 -2.66 8.37
N TYR A 61 -6.87 -1.54 8.39
CA TYR A 61 -6.18 -1.10 9.62
C TYR A 61 -7.16 -0.82 10.77
N ASN A 62 -8.35 -0.29 10.47
CA ASN A 62 -9.36 -0.08 11.49
C ASN A 62 -9.90 -1.41 12.05
N ALA A 63 -10.08 -2.42 11.20
CA ALA A 63 -10.49 -3.76 11.64
C ALA A 63 -9.42 -4.44 12.51
N ASP A 64 -8.16 -4.32 12.12
CA ASP A 64 -7.02 -4.87 12.87
C ASP A 64 -6.87 -4.15 14.22
N TYR A 65 -6.96 -2.82 14.23
CA TYR A 65 -6.96 -2.03 15.47
C TYR A 65 -8.05 -2.46 16.44
N GLN A 66 -9.28 -2.69 15.95
CA GLN A 66 -10.39 -3.12 16.81
C GLN A 66 -10.16 -4.52 17.38
N ARG A 67 -9.56 -5.44 16.62
CA ARG A 67 -9.16 -6.76 17.13
C ARG A 67 -8.07 -6.65 18.19
N ASP A 68 -7.03 -5.87 17.93
CA ASP A 68 -5.91 -5.70 18.86
C ASP A 68 -6.37 -5.02 20.15
N GLN A 69 -7.25 -4.02 20.04
CA GLN A 69 -7.82 -3.36 21.21
C GLN A 69 -8.70 -4.32 22.03
N ALA A 70 -9.44 -5.22 21.37
CA ALA A 70 -10.20 -6.27 22.05
C ALA A 70 -9.26 -7.26 22.78
N GLN A 71 -8.19 -7.72 22.13
CA GLN A 71 -7.18 -8.57 22.75
C GLN A 71 -6.51 -7.88 23.93
N ILE A 72 -6.08 -6.63 23.78
CA ILE A 72 -5.47 -5.85 24.88
C ILE A 72 -6.45 -5.68 26.05
N LYS A 73 -7.74 -5.47 25.78
CA LYS A 73 -8.76 -5.43 26.83
C LYS A 73 -8.92 -6.78 27.54
N GLU A 74 -8.86 -7.88 26.82
CA GLU A 74 -8.91 -9.22 27.42
C GLU A 74 -7.66 -9.53 28.24
N LEU A 75 -6.47 -9.13 27.75
CA LEU A 75 -5.20 -9.26 28.47
C LEU A 75 -5.15 -8.40 29.72
N ASN A 76 -5.61 -7.14 29.64
CA ASN A 76 -5.66 -6.23 30.80
C ASN A 76 -6.66 -6.68 31.87
N LYS A 77 -7.75 -7.36 31.49
CA LYS A 77 -8.73 -7.88 32.45
C LYS A 77 -8.21 -9.07 33.25
N ASN A 78 -7.17 -9.75 32.78
CA ASN A 78 -6.68 -10.97 33.40
C ASN A 78 -5.14 -10.98 33.47
N PRO A 79 -4.54 -10.51 34.59
CA PRO A 79 -3.08 -10.42 34.71
C PRO A 79 -2.36 -11.76 34.47
N LYS A 80 -3.03 -12.89 34.77
CA LYS A 80 -2.52 -14.23 34.47
C LYS A 80 -2.41 -14.55 32.98
N ALA A 81 -3.26 -13.96 32.13
CA ALA A 81 -3.20 -14.15 30.68
C ALA A 81 -1.99 -13.43 30.06
N MET A 82 -1.66 -12.24 30.58
CA MET A 82 -0.48 -11.49 30.18
C MET A 82 0.81 -12.22 30.59
N GLU A 83 0.86 -12.74 31.81
CA GLU A 83 1.99 -13.54 32.30
C GLU A 83 2.21 -14.81 31.45
N LYS A 84 1.13 -15.51 31.07
CA LYS A 84 1.21 -16.70 30.22
C LYS A 84 1.82 -16.39 28.85
N ILE A 85 1.41 -15.29 28.20
CA ILE A 85 1.98 -14.87 26.91
C ILE A 85 3.45 -14.48 27.07
N ALA A 86 3.80 -13.74 28.13
CA ALA A 86 5.17 -13.34 28.40
C ALA A 86 6.10 -14.55 28.61
N ARG A 87 5.63 -15.59 29.31
CA ARG A 87 6.39 -16.84 29.51
C ARG A 87 6.45 -17.72 28.25
N GLU A 88 5.35 -17.90 27.52
CA GLU A 88 5.29 -18.84 26.38
C GLU A 88 5.89 -18.29 25.07
N ARG A 89 5.68 -17.00 24.78
CA ARG A 89 6.14 -16.37 23.52
C ARG A 89 7.50 -15.72 23.65
N TYR A 90 7.77 -15.13 24.81
CA TYR A 90 8.92 -14.24 25.02
C TYR A 90 9.88 -14.75 26.08
N TYR A 91 9.62 -15.92 26.70
CA TYR A 91 10.46 -16.53 27.74
C TYR A 91 10.87 -15.54 28.85
N MET A 92 9.99 -14.60 29.19
CA MET A 92 10.28 -13.61 30.24
C MET A 92 10.38 -14.31 31.60
N LYS A 93 11.42 -13.96 32.35
CA LYS A 93 11.67 -14.42 33.72
C LYS A 93 11.23 -13.37 34.75
N ALA A 94 10.81 -13.83 35.92
CA ALA A 94 10.67 -12.99 37.09
C ALA A 94 12.04 -12.86 37.79
N ASP A 95 12.21 -11.83 38.63
CA ASP A 95 13.48 -11.59 39.33
C ASP A 95 13.84 -12.70 40.33
N ASP A 96 12.85 -13.50 40.74
CA ASP A 96 12.95 -14.63 41.67
C ASP A 96 12.96 -16.01 41.01
N GLU A 97 13.02 -16.10 39.67
CA GLU A 97 12.91 -17.37 38.93
C GLU A 97 14.06 -17.59 37.92
N ASP A 98 14.74 -18.73 38.03
CA ASP A 98 15.73 -19.20 37.06
C ASP A 98 15.11 -20.17 36.04
N ILE A 99 15.05 -19.77 34.76
CA ILE A 99 14.48 -20.57 33.67
C ILE A 99 15.56 -21.44 33.01
N PHE A 100 15.40 -22.77 33.07
CA PHE A 100 16.27 -23.73 32.37
C PHE A 100 15.63 -24.21 31.07
N VAL A 101 16.19 -23.83 29.92
CA VAL A 101 15.81 -24.39 28.61
C VAL A 101 16.63 -25.63 28.35
N LEU A 102 15.98 -26.80 28.35
CA LEU A 102 16.62 -28.08 28.04
C LEU A 102 16.58 -28.31 26.53
N SER A 103 17.71 -28.13 25.87
CA SER A 103 17.93 -28.63 24.51
C SER A 103 18.36 -30.10 24.59
N ASP A 104 17.80 -30.95 23.73
CA ASP A 104 18.24 -32.35 23.51
C ASP A 104 19.58 -32.41 22.74
N ASP A 105 20.09 -31.24 22.33
CA ASP A 105 21.39 -31.10 21.69
C ASP A 105 22.50 -31.51 22.69
N GLU A 106 23.40 -32.38 22.22
CA GLU A 106 24.54 -32.90 22.97
C GLU A 106 25.42 -31.72 23.42
N ARG A 107 25.36 -31.36 24.72
CA ARG A 107 26.07 -30.19 25.27
C ARG A 107 27.56 -30.48 25.38
N GLU A 108 28.38 -29.80 24.59
CA GLU A 108 29.77 -29.53 24.99
C GLU A 108 29.75 -28.69 26.28
N ALA A 109 30.38 -29.19 27.34
CA ALA A 109 30.46 -28.52 28.62
C ALA A 109 31.26 -27.20 28.52
N LYS A 110 30.58 -26.09 28.22
CA LYS A 110 31.15 -24.76 28.42
C LYS A 110 30.97 -24.33 29.88
N PRO A 111 32.05 -23.94 30.58
CA PRO A 111 31.98 -23.48 31.97
C PRO A 111 31.05 -22.26 32.11
N LEU A 112 30.28 -22.25 33.19
CA LEU A 112 29.39 -21.15 33.56
C LEU A 112 30.23 -19.88 33.82
N GLU A 113 30.07 -18.85 33.00
CA GLU A 113 30.60 -17.52 33.32
C GLU A 113 29.65 -16.83 34.31
N THR A 114 30.06 -16.83 35.57
CA THR A 114 29.46 -16.04 36.65
C THR A 114 29.67 -14.55 36.35
N ASN A 115 28.67 -13.91 35.74
CA ASN A 115 28.63 -12.45 35.66
C ASN A 115 28.07 -11.88 36.96
N GLU A 116 28.89 -11.93 38.01
CA GLU A 116 28.69 -11.14 39.22
C GLU A 116 29.70 -9.99 39.17
N LYS A 117 29.28 -8.86 38.59
CA LYS A 117 29.93 -7.56 38.82
C LYS A 117 28.96 -6.69 39.60
N VAL A 118 29.12 -6.74 40.91
CA VAL A 118 28.67 -5.70 41.83
C VAL A 118 29.76 -4.64 41.85
N GLU A 119 29.44 -3.43 41.41
CA GLU A 119 30.08 -2.18 41.84
C GLU A 119 29.00 -1.32 42.50
#